data_AF-A0A937TER5-F1
#
_entry.id   AF-A0A937TER5-F1
#
_cell.length_a   1.000
_cell.length_b   1.000
_cell.length_c   1.000
_cell.angle_alpha   90.00
_cell.angle_beta   90.00
_cell.angle_gamma   90.00
#
_symmetry.space_group_name_H-M   'P 1'
#
loop_
_entity.id
_entity.type
_entity.pdbx_description
1 polymer ?
#
loop_
_entity_poly.entity_id
_entity_poly.type
_entity_poly.pdbx_seq_one_letter_code
_entity_poly.pdbx_strand_id
1 'polypeptide(L)' 'MARHALINKQNVRRFILEYAGRSRSHKYTQVGASVYDQIELAIRERCRKIVNQQPSAGRTIK' A
#
# COMPACT_ATOMS: atom_id res chain seq x y z
N MET A 1 0.04 -21.35 -1.12
CA MET A 1 -0.01 -20.12 -0.32
C MET A 1 -1.08 -19.22 -0.91
N ALA A 2 -2.23 -19.04 -0.25
CA ALA A 2 -3.28 -18.16 -0.75
C ALA A 2 -2.71 -16.74 -0.94
N ARG A 3 -2.94 -16.14 -2.12
CA ARG A 3 -2.48 -14.78 -2.42
C ARG A 3 -3.41 -13.80 -1.72
N HIS A 4 -3.22 -13.60 -0.42
CA HIS A 4 -4.00 -12.64 0.36
C HIS A 4 -3.77 -11.24 -0.18
N ALA A 5 -4.83 -10.58 -0.65
CA ALA A 5 -4.79 -9.17 -1.02
C ALA A 5 -4.52 -8.35 0.24
N LEU A 6 -3.43 -7.57 0.24
CA LEU A 6 -3.04 -6.75 1.39
C LEU A 6 -3.80 -5.42 1.46
N ILE A 7 -4.43 -5.02 0.35
CA ILE A 7 -5.11 -3.73 0.23
C ILE A 7 -6.58 -3.88 -0.13
N ASN A 8 -7.39 -2.96 0.40
CA ASN A 8 -8.73 -2.73 -0.11
C ASN A 8 -8.65 -1.73 -1.29
N LYS A 9 -8.87 -2.24 -2.51
CA LYS A 9 -8.79 -1.43 -3.75
C LYS A 9 -9.77 -0.25 -3.76
N GLN A 10 -10.94 -0.37 -3.12
CA GLN A 10 -11.93 0.72 -3.06
C GLN A 10 -11.41 1.90 -2.22
N ASN A 11 -10.83 1.61 -1.05
CA ASN A 11 -10.25 2.64 -0.17
C ASN A 11 -9.07 3.33 -0.85
N VAL A 12 -8.21 2.56 -1.53
CA VAL A 12 -7.07 3.09 -2.30
C VAL A 12 -7.57 4.00 -3.43
N ARG A 13 -8.58 3.57 -4.19
CA ARG A 13 -9.17 4.38 -5.26
C ARG A 13 -9.71 5.70 -4.71
N ARG A 14 -10.48 5.67 -3.63
CA ARG A 14 -11.06 6.87 -3.00
C ARG A 14 -9.95 7.85 -2.59
N PHE A 15 -8.94 7.35 -1.87
CA PHE A 15 -7.82 8.17 -1.44
C PHE A 15 -7.09 8.85 -2.62
N ILE A 16 -6.77 8.08 -3.66
CA ILE A 16 -6.05 8.60 -4.83
C ILE A 16 -6.86 9.69 -5.54
N LEU A 17 -8.16 9.48 -5.74
CA LEU A 17 -9.02 10.45 -6.43
C LEU A 17 -9.24 11.71 -5.58
N GLU A 18 -9.44 11.58 -4.27
CA GLU A 18 -9.55 12.74 -3.37
C GLU A 18 -8.25 13.55 -3.35
N TYR A 19 -7.11 12.88 -3.25
CA TYR A 19 -5.80 13.53 -3.28
C TYR A 19 -5.55 14.22 -4.61
N ALA A 20 -5.86 13.56 -5.74
CA ALA A 20 -5.73 14.15 -7.08
C ALA A 20 -6.62 15.39 -7.25
N GLY A 21 -7.85 15.36 -6.72
CA GLY A 21 -8.78 16.48 -6.75
C GLY A 21 -8.29 17.72 -5.98
N ARG A 22 -7.43 17.53 -4.98
CA ARG A 22 -6.83 18.60 -4.15
C ARG A 22 -5.47 19.09 -4.67
N SER A 23 -4.68 18.19 -5.25
CA SER A 23 -3.25 18.44 -5.55
C SER A 23 -2.93 18.76 -7.00
N ARG A 24 -3.79 18.39 -7.96
CA ARG A 24 -3.51 18.56 -9.40
C ARG A 24 -4.47 19.54 -10.05
N SER A 25 -3.95 20.42 -10.91
CA SER A 25 -4.75 21.27 -11.79
C SER A 25 -5.54 20.45 -12.82
N HIS A 26 -4.95 19.37 -13.35
CA HIS A 26 -5.63 18.39 -14.21
C HIS A 26 -6.05 17.16 -13.40
N LYS A 27 -7.33 17.11 -13.05
CA LYS A 27 -7.92 16.02 -12.27
C LYS A 27 -8.15 14.82 -13.17
N TYR A 28 -7.70 13.64 -12.73
CA TYR A 28 -8.08 12.38 -13.35
C TYR A 28 -9.24 11.76 -12.56
N THR A 29 -10.22 11.20 -13.27
CA THR A 29 -11.47 10.65 -12.70
C THR A 29 -11.39 9.15 -12.46
N GLN A 30 -10.33 8.50 -12.92
CA GLN A 30 -10.14 7.06 -12.89
C GLN A 30 -8.71 6.69 -12.51
N VAL A 31 -8.57 5.53 -11.87
CA VAL A 31 -7.29 4.95 -11.46
C VAL A 31 -7.12 3.65 -12.24
N GLY A 32 -6.02 3.54 -12.99
CA GLY A 32 -5.71 2.36 -13.80
C GLY A 32 -5.48 1.10 -12.93
N ALA A 33 -5.82 -0.06 -13.47
CA ALA A 33 -5.72 -1.33 -12.74
C ALA A 33 -4.29 -1.65 -12.25
N SER A 34 -3.28 -1.29 -13.05
CA SER A 34 -1.85 -1.48 -12.74
C SER A 34 -1.40 -0.74 -11.48
N VAL A 35 -2.07 0.35 -11.10
CA VAL A 35 -1.73 1.13 -9.90
C VAL A 35 -1.94 0.30 -8.64
N TYR A 36 -3.02 -0.50 -8.58
CA TYR A 36 -3.29 -1.35 -7.42
C TYR A 36 -2.23 -2.43 -7.25
N ASP A 37 -1.77 -3.02 -8.36
CA ASP A 37 -0.73 -4.05 -8.34
C ASP A 37 0.61 -3.49 -7.87
N GLN A 38 0.96 -2.26 -8.31
CA GLN A 38 2.17 -1.56 -7.86
C GLN A 38 2.14 -1.24 -6.37
N ILE A 39 1.01 -0.73 -5.86
CA ILE A 39 0.84 -0.44 -4.43
C ILE A 39 0.95 -1.72 -3.61
N GLU A 40 0.32 -2.81 -4.07
CA GLU A 40 0.38 -4.08 -3.36
C GLU A 40 1.79 -4.68 -3.33
N LEU A 41 2.56 -4.54 -4.43
CA LEU A 41 3.97 -4.92 -4.46
C LEU A 41 4.79 -4.11 -3.44
N ALA A 42 4.62 -2.78 -3.44
CA ALA A 42 5.34 -1.90 -2.52
C ALA A 42 5.04 -2.22 -1.04
N ILE A 43 3.78 -2.52 -0.72
CA ILE A 43 3.38 -2.91 0.65
C ILE A 43 4.00 -4.25 1.02
N ARG A 44 4.00 -5.25 0.13
CA ARG A 44 4.66 -6.54 0.39
C ARG A 44 6.14 -6.37 0.69
N GLU A 45 6.84 -5.56 -0.10
CA GLU A 45 8.25 -5.26 0.14
C GLU A 45 8.46 -4.54 1.46
N ARG A 46 7.59 -3.59 1.80
CA ARG A 46 7.67 -2.88 3.07
C ARG A 46 7.43 -3.81 4.26
N CYS A 47 6.45 -4.71 4.18
CA CYS A 47 6.21 -5.73 5.21
C CYS A 47 7.43 -6.64 5.40
N ARG A 48 8.06 -7.11 4.31
CA ARG A 48 9.29 -7.91 4.38
C ARG A 48 10.43 -7.15 5.07
N LYS A 49 10.61 -5.87 4.72
CA LYS A 49 11.61 -5.01 5.38
C LYS A 49 11.32 -4.85 6.87
N ILE A 50 10.07 -4.63 7.26
CA ILE A 50 9.68 -4.50 8.67
C ILE A 50 10.01 -5.78 9.44
N VAL A 51 9.65 -6.95 8.91
CA VAL A 51 9.95 -8.25 9.54
C VAL A 51 11.46 -8.47 9.72
N ASN A 52 12.26 -8.08 8.72
CA ASN A 52 13.71 -8.25 8.78
C ASN A 52 14.41 -7.21 9.68
N GLN A 53 13.82 -6.03 9.86
CA GLN A 53 14.43 -4.92 10.60
C GLN A 53 13.95 -4.86 12.06
N GLN A 54 12.74 -5.32 12.35
CA GLN A 54 12.24 -5.30 13.72
C GLN A 54 12.82 -6.49 14.50
N PRO A 55 13.60 -6.25 15.57
CA PRO A 55 13.91 -7.32 16.50
C PRO A 55 12.58 -7.88 17.01
N SER A 56 12.48 -9.20 17.14
CA SER A 56 11.28 -9.85 17.64
C SER A 56 10.94 -9.24 19.00
N ALA A 57 9.90 -8.40 19.06
CA ALA A 57 9.41 -7.86 20.32
C ALA A 57 9.01 -9.06 21.20
N GLY A 58 9.87 -9.41 22.16
CA GLY A 58 9.74 -10.60 23.00
C GLY A 58 10.97 -11.53 23.07
N ARG A 59 11.99 -11.38 22.21
CA ARG A 59 13.26 -12.15 22.33
C ARG A 59 14.50 -11.31 22.67
N THR A 60 14.38 -9.99 22.68
CA THR A 60 15.46 -9.14 23.20
C THR A 60 15.41 -9.21 24.72
N ILE A 61 16.28 -10.05 25.29
CA ILE A 61 16.64 -10.01 26.71
C ILE A 61 17.09 -8.57 26.99
N LYS A 62 16.42 -7.88 27.92
CA LYS A 62 16.90 -6.60 28.46
C LYS A 62 18.06 -6.85 29.41
#